data_AF-A0A7X5QCJ4-F1
#
_entry.id   AF-A0A7X5QCJ4-F1
#
_cell.length_a   1.000
_cell.length_b   1.000
_cell.length_c   1.000
_cell.angle_alpha   90.00
_cell.angle_beta   90.00
_cell.angle_gamma   90.00
#
_symmetry.space_group_name_H-M   'P 1'
#
loop_
_entity.id
_entity.type
_entity.pdbx_description
1 polymer ?
#
loop_
_entity_poly.entity_id
_entity_poly.type
_entity_poly.pdbx_seq_one_letter_code
_entity_poly.pdbx_strand_id
1 'polypeptide(L)'
;MMREYSNEDDCIEEKTNLVKSENVEADNYLEMDYLTCLVNLNGMPEKKYHGLNYIKLINDIIKLHNDPKGNKLLWNDNWQDKIIDRDLESIFKIIDEMVSAFGGLESYKDMVGENPYDPTEPVCGYSAQNIFKLMTEGEHAVDPVKMAQTGKINGNEFAEKLEQLNNSNNYVALINDHRLGHMFLIDIPSTNRERVGYIYQSDLGDGALPALKIADWLKFRGKESINANKLKKFLSHEFIMLPENEQKELIAELLDLNKDISNVKLGEIKKDKAVDVCLREYDLNDFISNIEKLKTKLA
;
A
#
# COMPACT_ATOMS: atom_id res chain seq x y z
N MET A 1 -8.62 -24.29 71.72
CA MET A 1 -9.49 -25.45 71.38
C MET A 1 -9.39 -25.59 69.85
N MET A 2 -9.09 -26.74 69.22
CA MET A 2 -9.77 -28.06 69.27
C MET A 2 -11.25 -27.94 68.83
N ARG A 3 -11.77 -28.68 67.83
CA ARG A 3 -11.25 -29.83 67.02
C ARG A 3 -11.60 -29.71 65.53
N GLU A 4 -11.07 -30.63 64.71
CA GLU A 4 -11.43 -30.90 63.31
C GLU A 4 -12.82 -31.56 63.15
N TYR A 5 -13.32 -31.68 61.90
CA TYR A 5 -13.51 -32.97 61.20
C TYR A 5 -13.79 -32.78 59.69
N SER A 6 -13.88 -33.88 58.93
CA SER A 6 -13.72 -34.01 57.46
C SER A 6 -14.97 -34.47 56.69
N ASN A 7 -14.85 -34.53 55.36
CA ASN A 7 -15.29 -35.56 54.37
C ASN A 7 -15.49 -34.87 52.98
N GLU A 8 -15.16 -35.41 51.79
CA GLU A 8 -15.39 -36.74 51.16
C GLU A 8 -16.87 -37.01 50.83
N ASP A 9 -17.29 -37.58 49.68
CA ASP A 9 -16.55 -38.11 48.50
C ASP A 9 -16.43 -37.04 47.35
N ASP A 10 -16.59 -37.20 46.01
CA ASP A 10 -16.97 -38.28 45.05
C ASP A 10 -16.34 -38.03 43.63
N CYS A 11 -16.60 -38.88 42.62
CA CYS A 11 -15.83 -39.03 41.37
C CYS A 11 -16.58 -38.73 40.03
N ILE A 12 -15.84 -38.70 38.91
CA ILE A 12 -16.09 -39.51 37.68
C ILE A 12 -14.89 -39.37 36.71
N GLU A 13 -14.34 -40.51 36.26
CA GLU A 13 -13.52 -40.64 35.03
C GLU A 13 -14.32 -41.46 33.99
N GLU A 14 -14.03 -41.24 32.70
CA GLU A 14 -13.83 -42.24 31.62
C GLU A 14 -14.00 -41.56 30.24
N LYS A 15 -13.45 -42.00 29.10
CA LYS A 15 -12.23 -42.70 28.65
C LYS A 15 -12.50 -43.10 27.18
N THR A 16 -11.44 -43.35 26.40
CA THR A 16 -11.48 -43.72 24.96
C THR A 16 -11.99 -42.59 24.03
N ASN A 17 -11.80 -42.60 22.71
CA ASN A 17 -11.05 -43.55 21.86
C ASN A 17 -10.35 -42.83 20.69
N LEU A 18 -9.45 -43.52 19.97
CA LEU A 18 -8.94 -43.07 18.67
C LEU A 18 -9.79 -43.63 17.52
N VAL A 19 -9.95 -42.83 16.46
CA VAL A 19 -10.09 -43.33 15.08
C VAL A 19 -9.22 -42.45 14.17
N LYS A 20 -8.38 -43.07 13.34
CA LYS A 20 -7.81 -42.44 12.13
C LYS A 20 -8.64 -42.87 10.93
N SER A 21 -8.85 -41.96 9.97
CA SER A 21 -9.29 -42.29 8.61
C SER A 21 -8.59 -41.34 7.63
N GLU A 22 -8.15 -41.89 6.50
CA GLU A 22 -7.37 -41.18 5.47
C GLU A 22 -8.25 -40.79 4.26
N ASN A 23 -7.78 -39.82 3.48
CA ASN A 23 -8.37 -39.35 2.21
C ASN A 23 -9.71 -38.57 2.40
N VAL A 24 -10.19 -37.75 1.47
CA VAL A 24 -9.94 -37.59 0.02
C VAL A 24 -9.84 -36.10 -0.36
N GLU A 25 -9.12 -35.75 -1.42
CA GLU A 25 -9.16 -34.40 -2.03
C GLU A 25 -10.53 -34.14 -2.70
N ALA A 26 -11.23 -33.06 -2.32
CA ALA A 26 -12.51 -32.69 -2.93
C ALA A 26 -12.77 -31.17 -2.97
N ASP A 27 -12.49 -30.57 -4.12
CA ASP A 27 -13.13 -29.38 -4.71
C ASP A 27 -13.72 -28.28 -3.79
N ASN A 28 -12.88 -27.30 -3.44
CA ASN A 28 -13.30 -25.99 -2.90
C ASN A 28 -14.08 -25.10 -3.90
N TYR A 29 -14.57 -25.65 -5.02
CA TYR A 29 -15.29 -24.89 -6.06
C TYR A 29 -16.77 -24.61 -5.73
N LEU A 30 -17.34 -25.26 -4.71
CA LEU A 30 -18.77 -25.17 -4.36
C LEU A 30 -19.16 -24.06 -3.37
N GLU A 31 -18.21 -23.45 -2.64
CA GLU A 31 -18.55 -22.40 -1.65
C GLU A 31 -18.88 -21.04 -2.28
N MET A 32 -18.32 -20.72 -3.46
CA MET A 32 -18.50 -19.42 -4.11
C MET A 32 -19.93 -19.15 -4.58
N ASP A 33 -20.60 -20.16 -5.14
CA ASP A 33 -22.00 -20.04 -5.57
C ASP A 33 -22.96 -19.97 -4.37
N TYR A 34 -22.65 -20.69 -3.28
CA TYR A 34 -23.44 -20.64 -2.04
C TYR A 34 -23.37 -19.26 -1.37
N LEU A 35 -22.18 -18.63 -1.35
CA LEU A 35 -22.02 -17.25 -0.88
C LEU A 35 -22.78 -16.26 -1.78
N THR A 36 -22.74 -16.44 -3.10
CA THR A 36 -23.45 -15.59 -4.06
C THR A 36 -24.98 -15.69 -3.90
N CYS A 37 -25.53 -16.88 -3.63
CA CYS A 37 -26.94 -17.06 -3.29
C CYS A 37 -27.33 -16.43 -1.94
N LEU A 38 -26.47 -16.50 -0.92
CA LEU A 38 -26.75 -15.91 0.40
C LEU A 38 -26.82 -14.38 0.39
N VAL A 39 -26.03 -13.71 -0.47
CA VAL A 39 -26.04 -12.24 -0.64
C VAL A 39 -27.42 -11.71 -1.07
N ASN A 40 -28.19 -12.48 -1.86
CA ASN A 40 -29.49 -12.05 -2.38
C ASN A 40 -30.67 -12.21 -1.39
N LEU A 41 -30.47 -12.81 -0.22
CA LEU A 41 -31.56 -13.17 0.71
C LEU A 41 -31.54 -12.47 2.07
N ASN A 42 -30.44 -11.80 2.45
CA ASN A 42 -30.36 -11.06 3.71
C ASN A 42 -29.74 -9.68 3.49
N GLY A 43 -30.49 -8.63 3.84
CA GLY A 43 -30.04 -7.22 3.74
C GLY A 43 -28.91 -6.90 4.71
N MET A 44 -27.68 -7.25 4.34
CA MET A 44 -26.48 -6.85 5.07
C MET A 44 -26.23 -5.34 4.92
N PRO A 45 -25.81 -4.65 6.00
CA PRO A 45 -25.42 -3.24 5.88
C PRO A 45 -24.16 -3.09 5.02
N GLU A 46 -24.19 -2.10 4.12
CA GLU A 46 -23.18 -1.78 3.11
C GLU A 46 -21.73 -1.72 3.67
N LYS A 47 -21.59 -1.44 4.96
CA LYS A 47 -20.30 -1.21 5.62
C LYS A 47 -19.40 -2.43 5.76
N LYS A 48 -19.90 -3.66 5.51
CA LYS A 48 -19.01 -4.84 5.37
C LYS A 48 -18.34 -4.94 3.98
N TYR A 49 -18.91 -4.32 2.93
CA TYR A 49 -18.34 -4.33 1.59
C TYR A 49 -17.04 -3.51 1.50
N HIS A 50 -17.01 -2.29 2.04
CA HIS A 50 -15.86 -1.38 1.88
C HIS A 50 -14.53 -1.99 2.36
N GLY A 51 -14.50 -2.61 3.54
CA GLY A 51 -13.28 -3.24 4.07
C GLY A 51 -12.78 -4.42 3.22
N LEU A 52 -13.69 -5.20 2.63
CA LEU A 52 -13.36 -6.28 1.69
C LEU A 52 -12.84 -5.72 0.36
N ASN A 53 -13.43 -4.62 -0.13
CA ASN A 53 -13.02 -3.94 -1.35
C ASN A 53 -11.59 -3.41 -1.25
N TYR A 54 -11.21 -2.71 -0.17
CA TYR A 54 -9.83 -2.23 0.00
C TYR A 54 -8.80 -3.37 0.02
N ILE A 55 -9.07 -4.47 0.73
CA ILE A 55 -8.19 -5.65 0.75
C ILE A 55 -8.08 -6.27 -0.66
N LYS A 56 -9.18 -6.35 -1.41
CA LYS A 56 -9.17 -6.80 -2.81
C LYS A 56 -8.31 -5.89 -3.69
N LEU A 57 -8.49 -4.56 -3.61
CA LEU A 57 -7.78 -3.59 -4.44
C LEU A 57 -6.26 -3.66 -4.26
N ILE A 58 -5.79 -3.74 -3.00
CA ILE A 58 -4.37 -3.92 -2.71
C ILE A 58 -3.84 -5.26 -3.23
N ASN A 59 -4.62 -6.34 -3.11
CA ASN A 59 -4.23 -7.64 -3.65
C ASN A 59 -4.26 -7.67 -5.19
N ASP A 60 -5.12 -6.88 -5.85
CA ASP A 60 -5.17 -6.77 -7.31
C ASP A 60 -4.05 -5.87 -7.86
N ILE A 61 -3.60 -4.84 -7.12
CA ILE A 61 -2.33 -4.13 -7.42
C ILE A 61 -1.14 -5.09 -7.35
N ILE A 62 -1.07 -5.95 -6.34
CA ILE A 62 0.00 -6.97 -6.21
C ILE A 62 -0.04 -7.94 -7.40
N LYS A 63 -1.23 -8.38 -7.86
CA LYS A 63 -1.36 -9.20 -9.08
C LYS A 63 -0.88 -8.47 -10.33
N LEU A 64 -1.32 -7.23 -10.53
CA LEU A 64 -0.88 -6.39 -11.64
C LEU A 64 0.65 -6.21 -11.65
N HIS A 65 1.27 -5.97 -10.49
CA HIS A 65 2.73 -5.84 -10.35
C HIS A 65 3.49 -7.14 -10.68
N ASN A 66 2.93 -8.30 -10.33
CA ASN A 66 3.53 -9.62 -10.56
C ASN A 66 3.34 -10.13 -12.01
N ASP A 67 2.36 -9.61 -12.75
CA ASP A 67 2.17 -9.91 -14.17
C ASP A 67 3.12 -9.05 -15.03
N PRO A 68 3.93 -9.60 -15.96
CA PRO A 68 4.89 -8.81 -16.74
C PRO A 68 4.27 -7.68 -17.59
N LYS A 69 3.06 -7.86 -18.13
CA LYS A 69 2.33 -6.80 -18.84
C LYS A 69 1.74 -5.79 -17.85
N GLY A 70 1.14 -6.27 -16.76
CA GLY A 70 0.56 -5.44 -15.70
C GLY A 70 1.61 -4.55 -15.02
N ASN A 71 2.82 -5.06 -14.85
CA ASN A 71 3.98 -4.37 -14.32
C ASN A 71 4.36 -3.18 -15.22
N LYS A 72 4.47 -3.40 -16.54
CA LYS A 72 4.72 -2.35 -17.54
C LYS A 72 3.60 -1.30 -17.59
N LEU A 73 2.34 -1.70 -17.42
CA LEU A 73 1.21 -0.75 -17.33
C LEU A 73 1.23 0.08 -16.05
N LEU A 74 1.53 -0.54 -14.90
CA LEU A 74 1.60 0.15 -13.60
C LEU A 74 2.78 1.12 -13.53
N TRP A 75 3.99 0.69 -13.90
CA TRP A 75 5.22 1.43 -13.58
C TRP A 75 5.81 2.26 -14.74
N ASN A 76 5.08 2.37 -15.84
CA ASN A 76 5.39 3.39 -16.86
C ASN A 76 5.36 4.80 -16.26
N ASP A 77 6.16 5.70 -16.84
CA ASP A 77 6.47 7.05 -16.39
C ASP A 77 5.75 8.16 -17.19
N ASN A 78 4.77 7.81 -18.05
CA ASN A 78 3.86 8.82 -18.59
C ASN A 78 2.96 9.34 -17.46
N TRP A 79 3.29 10.54 -17.00
CA TRP A 79 2.56 11.27 -15.96
C TRP A 79 1.41 12.11 -16.50
N GLN A 80 1.43 12.48 -17.79
CA GLN A 80 0.49 13.45 -18.38
C GLN A 80 -0.82 12.82 -18.82
N ASP A 81 -0.76 11.66 -19.49
CA ASP A 81 -1.95 10.90 -19.91
C ASP A 81 -2.47 10.02 -18.78
N LYS A 82 -3.70 9.52 -18.89
CA LYS A 82 -4.32 8.69 -17.85
C LYS A 82 -3.62 7.35 -17.75
N ILE A 83 -3.49 6.78 -16.54
CA ILE A 83 -2.91 5.45 -16.34
C ILE A 83 -3.67 4.36 -17.11
N ILE A 84 -4.98 4.54 -17.28
CA ILE A 84 -5.86 3.64 -18.04
C ILE A 84 -5.74 3.77 -19.56
N ASP A 85 -5.15 4.86 -20.06
CA ASP A 85 -4.97 5.08 -21.50
C ASP A 85 -3.65 4.46 -22.00
N ARG A 86 -2.74 4.10 -21.09
CA ARG A 86 -1.48 3.39 -21.38
C ARG A 86 -1.72 2.12 -22.20
N ASP A 87 -0.89 1.92 -23.21
CA ASP A 87 -1.00 0.84 -24.18
C ASP A 87 0.28 -0.02 -24.21
N LEU A 88 0.10 -1.33 -24.29
CA LEU A 88 1.21 -2.30 -24.25
C LEU A 88 2.00 -2.31 -25.57
N GLU A 89 1.34 -2.23 -26.72
CA GLU A 89 2.03 -2.23 -28.02
C GLU A 89 2.92 -0.98 -28.12
N SER A 90 2.38 0.17 -27.75
CA SER A 90 3.11 1.45 -27.68
C SER A 90 4.29 1.40 -26.69
N ILE A 91 4.10 0.84 -25.48
CA ILE A 91 5.18 0.71 -24.48
C ILE A 91 6.30 -0.21 -24.98
N PHE A 92 5.97 -1.41 -25.49
CA PHE A 92 7.00 -2.33 -25.98
C PHE A 92 7.71 -1.79 -27.22
N LYS A 93 7.00 -1.11 -28.13
CA LYS A 93 7.62 -0.43 -29.27
C LYS A 93 8.63 0.65 -28.86
N ILE A 94 8.34 1.44 -27.82
CA ILE A 94 9.29 2.43 -27.29
C ILE A 94 10.54 1.73 -26.71
N ILE A 95 10.37 0.57 -26.06
CA ILE A 95 11.49 -0.26 -25.59
C ILE A 95 12.31 -0.79 -26.78
N ASP A 96 11.67 -1.30 -27.83
CA ASP A 96 12.33 -1.80 -29.04
C ASP A 96 13.12 -0.70 -29.78
N GLU A 97 12.55 0.51 -29.89
CA GLU A 97 13.22 1.68 -30.46
C GLU A 97 14.43 2.11 -29.61
N MET A 98 14.30 2.12 -28.28
CA MET A 98 15.40 2.41 -27.35
C MET A 98 16.51 1.36 -27.42
N VAL A 99 16.18 0.07 -27.36
CA VAL A 99 17.14 -1.04 -27.47
C VAL A 99 17.84 -1.03 -28.84
N SER A 100 17.13 -0.68 -29.91
CA SER A 100 17.72 -0.50 -31.24
C SER A 100 18.70 0.68 -31.27
N ALA A 101 18.37 1.81 -30.63
CA ALA A 101 19.23 2.99 -30.57
C ALA A 101 20.53 2.76 -29.79
N PHE A 102 20.52 1.87 -28.79
CA PHE A 102 21.72 1.42 -28.05
C PHE A 102 22.53 0.34 -28.79
N GLY A 103 22.08 -0.14 -29.96
CA GLY A 103 22.77 -1.15 -30.74
C GLY A 103 22.46 -2.59 -30.33
N GLY A 104 21.24 -2.86 -29.84
CA GLY A 104 20.75 -4.18 -29.46
C GLY A 104 20.75 -4.44 -27.95
N LEU A 105 20.06 -5.51 -27.53
CA LEU A 105 19.77 -5.78 -26.12
C LEU A 105 21.01 -5.97 -25.25
N GLU A 106 22.03 -6.69 -25.74
CA GLU A 106 23.28 -6.87 -24.99
C GLU A 106 24.03 -5.54 -24.83
N SER A 107 24.12 -4.74 -25.90
CA SER A 107 24.70 -3.39 -25.86
C SER A 107 23.96 -2.46 -24.90
N TYR A 108 22.64 -2.56 -24.80
CA TYR A 108 21.84 -1.83 -23.80
C TYR A 108 22.17 -2.29 -22.38
N LYS A 109 22.17 -3.60 -22.12
CA LYS A 109 22.48 -4.19 -20.81
C LYS A 109 23.90 -3.84 -20.34
N ASP A 110 24.89 -3.85 -21.25
CA ASP A 110 26.27 -3.49 -20.95
C ASP A 110 26.44 -2.00 -20.59
N MET A 111 25.57 -1.11 -21.10
CA MET A 111 25.62 0.33 -20.82
C MET A 111 24.75 0.79 -19.64
N VAL A 112 23.60 0.14 -19.44
CA VAL A 112 22.58 0.54 -18.45
C VAL A 112 22.59 -0.36 -17.20
N GLY A 113 23.09 -1.60 -17.32
CA GLY A 113 23.11 -2.60 -16.25
C GLY A 113 21.83 -3.44 -16.12
N GLU A 114 20.76 -3.10 -16.84
CA GLU A 114 19.44 -3.71 -16.72
C GLU A 114 18.86 -4.16 -18.07
N ASN A 115 17.89 -5.07 -18.03
CA ASN A 115 17.10 -5.51 -19.18
C ASN A 115 15.73 -4.79 -19.18
N PRO A 116 15.42 -3.92 -20.15
CA PRO A 116 14.23 -3.07 -20.11
C PRO A 116 12.93 -3.86 -20.33
N TYR A 117 13.01 -5.08 -20.87
CA TYR A 117 11.84 -5.96 -21.02
C TYR A 117 11.40 -6.59 -19.69
N ASP A 118 12.31 -6.81 -18.73
CA ASP A 118 12.00 -7.51 -17.48
C ASP A 118 11.08 -6.69 -16.54
N PRO A 119 10.30 -7.34 -15.66
CA PRO A 119 9.44 -6.64 -14.70
C PRO A 119 10.25 -5.74 -13.75
N THR A 120 9.85 -4.49 -13.63
CA THR A 120 10.52 -3.47 -12.81
C THR A 120 10.00 -3.51 -11.37
N GLU A 121 10.93 -3.43 -10.40
CA GLU A 121 10.61 -3.04 -9.03
C GLU A 121 10.66 -1.50 -8.94
N PRO A 122 9.52 -0.81 -8.75
CA PRO A 122 9.51 0.65 -8.79
C PRO A 122 10.20 1.25 -7.56
N VAL A 123 11.06 2.24 -7.77
CA VAL A 123 11.56 3.11 -6.69
C VAL A 123 10.42 3.92 -6.04
N CYS A 124 10.65 4.47 -4.85
CA CYS A 124 9.66 5.16 -4.02
C CYS A 124 8.75 6.15 -4.79
N GLY A 125 9.36 7.05 -5.58
CA GLY A 125 8.62 8.01 -6.40
C GLY A 125 7.79 7.37 -7.51
N TYR A 126 8.32 6.33 -8.17
CA TYR A 126 7.61 5.62 -9.23
C TYR A 126 6.39 4.85 -8.70
N SER A 127 6.49 4.23 -7.52
CA SER A 127 5.37 3.50 -6.94
C SER A 127 4.29 4.45 -6.42
N ALA A 128 4.68 5.48 -5.67
CA ALA A 128 3.76 6.45 -5.10
C ALA A 128 3.01 7.25 -6.19
N GLN A 129 3.70 7.76 -7.22
CA GLN A 129 3.07 8.57 -8.26
C GLN A 129 2.11 7.76 -9.15
N ASN A 130 2.45 6.51 -9.48
CA ASN A 130 1.56 5.65 -10.27
C ASN A 130 0.33 5.19 -9.49
N ILE A 131 0.47 4.82 -8.22
CA ILE A 131 -0.69 4.46 -7.37
C ILE A 131 -1.56 5.71 -7.12
N PHE A 132 -0.97 6.92 -7.01
CA PHE A 132 -1.74 8.17 -6.89
C PHE A 132 -2.58 8.45 -8.16
N LYS A 133 -2.04 8.24 -9.37
CA LYS A 133 -2.83 8.29 -10.62
C LYS A 133 -3.96 7.26 -10.60
N LEU A 134 -3.63 6.00 -10.28
CA LEU A 134 -4.58 4.90 -10.22
C LEU A 134 -5.78 5.19 -9.29
N MET A 135 -5.54 5.84 -8.15
CA MET A 135 -6.56 6.25 -7.18
C MET A 135 -7.34 7.52 -7.57
N THR A 136 -6.72 8.50 -8.23
CA THR A 136 -7.27 9.87 -8.33
C THR A 136 -7.76 10.31 -9.73
N GLU A 137 -7.59 9.47 -10.75
CA GLU A 137 -8.01 9.73 -12.13
C GLU A 137 -9.42 9.23 -12.45
N GLY A 138 -10.41 10.11 -12.30
CA GLY A 138 -11.78 9.89 -12.79
C GLY A 138 -11.92 10.21 -14.29
N GLU A 139 -12.69 11.26 -14.63
CA GLU A 139 -12.85 11.68 -16.03
C GLU A 139 -11.53 12.18 -16.66
N HIS A 140 -10.72 12.93 -15.92
CA HIS A 140 -9.50 13.58 -16.43
C HIS A 140 -8.22 12.94 -15.89
N ALA A 141 -7.11 13.14 -16.61
CA ALA A 141 -5.77 12.77 -16.16
C ALA A 141 -5.29 13.63 -14.98
N VAL A 142 -4.37 13.08 -14.20
CA VAL A 142 -3.71 13.73 -13.07
C VAL A 142 -2.20 13.58 -13.25
N ASP A 143 -1.50 14.70 -13.33
CA ASP A 143 -0.04 14.75 -13.33
C ASP A 143 0.45 14.91 -11.88
N PRO A 144 0.95 13.85 -11.23
CA PRO A 144 1.41 13.92 -9.84
C PRO A 144 2.66 14.80 -9.67
N VAL A 145 3.52 14.90 -10.70
CA VAL A 145 4.73 15.72 -10.67
C VAL A 145 4.35 17.21 -10.62
N LYS A 146 3.42 17.61 -11.50
CA LYS A 146 2.87 18.98 -11.52
C LYS A 146 2.05 19.29 -10.26
N MET A 147 1.21 18.37 -9.80
CA MET A 147 0.44 18.53 -8.56
C MET A 147 1.35 18.75 -7.33
N ALA A 148 2.44 17.99 -7.21
CA ALA A 148 3.43 18.15 -6.15
C ALA A 148 4.20 19.49 -6.21
N GLN A 149 4.22 20.16 -7.38
CA GLN A 149 4.80 21.51 -7.52
C GLN A 149 3.79 22.62 -7.20
N THR A 150 2.57 22.54 -7.73
CA THR A 150 1.61 23.67 -7.71
C THR A 150 0.52 23.59 -6.64
N GLY A 151 0.35 22.45 -5.98
CA GLY A 151 -0.75 22.19 -5.04
C GLY A 151 -0.32 21.60 -3.69
N LYS A 152 0.97 21.70 -3.33
CA LYS A 152 1.50 21.13 -2.10
C LYS A 152 1.28 22.00 -0.86
N ILE A 153 0.99 21.34 0.26
CA ILE A 153 0.98 21.89 1.62
C ILE A 153 2.19 21.35 2.40
N ASN A 154 2.50 21.97 3.55
CA ASN A 154 3.57 21.46 4.43
C ASN A 154 3.01 20.47 5.47
N GLY A 155 3.88 19.67 6.07
CA GLY A 155 3.50 18.64 7.06
C GLY A 155 2.74 19.14 8.31
N ASN A 156 2.92 20.39 8.75
CA ASN A 156 2.11 20.96 9.85
C ASN A 156 0.69 21.29 9.38
N GLU A 157 0.57 21.92 8.20
CA GLU A 157 -0.73 22.23 7.59
C GLU A 157 -1.50 20.95 7.24
N PHE A 158 -0.80 19.87 6.86
CA PHE A 158 -1.40 18.54 6.76
C PHE A 158 -1.90 18.04 8.11
N ALA A 159 -1.11 18.15 9.18
CA ALA A 159 -1.51 17.72 10.52
C ALA A 159 -2.77 18.45 11.05
N GLU A 160 -2.92 19.74 10.74
CA GLU A 160 -4.12 20.53 11.03
C GLU A 160 -5.32 20.12 10.16
N LYS A 161 -5.11 20.00 8.83
CA LYS A 161 -6.16 19.59 7.88
C LYS A 161 -6.64 18.16 8.12
N LEU A 162 -5.80 17.27 8.64
CA LEU A 162 -6.12 15.86 8.88
C LEU A 162 -7.28 15.67 9.87
N GLU A 163 -7.58 16.63 10.74
CA GLU A 163 -8.82 16.61 11.55
C GLU A 163 -10.04 17.13 10.79
N GLN A 164 -9.84 18.09 9.87
CA GLN A 164 -10.90 18.87 9.22
C GLN A 164 -11.51 18.21 7.98
N LEU A 165 -10.92 17.14 7.45
CA LEU A 165 -11.42 16.44 6.26
C LEU A 165 -12.83 15.88 6.47
N ASN A 166 -13.61 15.72 5.40
CA ASN A 166 -14.96 15.16 5.48
C ASN A 166 -14.91 13.65 5.75
N ASN A 167 -15.54 13.17 6.83
CA ASN A 167 -15.60 11.75 7.17
C ASN A 167 -16.31 10.88 6.11
N SER A 168 -17.17 11.46 5.28
CA SER A 168 -17.87 10.75 4.20
C SER A 168 -17.02 10.52 2.95
N ASN A 169 -15.86 11.18 2.82
CA ASN A 169 -15.07 11.23 1.59
C ASN A 169 -13.74 10.47 1.79
N ASN A 170 -13.16 9.94 0.71
CA ASN A 170 -11.85 9.28 0.75
C ASN A 170 -10.77 10.27 0.28
N TYR A 171 -9.61 10.26 0.92
CA TYR A 171 -8.49 11.13 0.56
C TYR A 171 -7.20 10.32 0.42
N VAL A 172 -6.31 10.75 -0.47
CA VAL A 172 -4.95 10.24 -0.56
C VAL A 172 -3.96 11.40 -0.48
N ALA A 173 -2.93 11.24 0.34
CA ALA A 173 -1.83 12.17 0.47
C ALA A 173 -0.58 11.59 -0.20
N LEU A 174 -0.12 12.23 -1.27
CA LEU A 174 1.22 11.98 -1.83
C LEU A 174 2.23 12.77 -0.99
N ILE A 175 3.04 12.05 -0.21
CA ILE A 175 4.05 12.60 0.68
C ILE A 175 5.40 12.58 -0.04
N ASN A 176 6.09 13.71 -0.05
CA ASN A 176 7.49 13.82 -0.45
C ASN A 176 8.29 14.34 0.77
N ASP A 177 8.89 13.42 1.50
CA ASP A 177 9.62 13.69 2.73
C ASP A 177 11.10 13.92 2.43
N HIS A 178 11.47 15.19 2.25
CA HIS A 178 12.85 15.58 1.95
C HIS A 178 13.82 15.34 3.12
N ARG A 179 13.31 15.06 4.34
CA ARG A 179 14.14 14.68 5.50
C ARG A 179 14.71 13.28 5.29
N LEU A 180 13.90 12.37 4.78
CA LEU A 180 14.30 11.00 4.43
C LEU A 180 14.86 10.91 2.99
N GLY A 181 14.43 11.80 2.09
CA GLY A 181 14.63 11.65 0.65
C GLY A 181 13.64 10.66 0.03
N HIS A 182 12.46 10.49 0.63
CA HIS A 182 11.52 9.39 0.38
C HIS A 182 10.16 9.90 -0.09
N MET A 183 9.48 9.13 -0.95
CA MET A 183 8.15 9.44 -1.46
C MET A 183 7.21 8.25 -1.27
N PHE A 184 6.06 8.48 -0.65
CA PHE A 184 5.09 7.44 -0.33
C PHE A 184 3.66 8.00 -0.30
N LEU A 185 2.66 7.12 -0.27
CA LEU A 185 1.26 7.49 -0.11
C LEU A 185 0.76 7.23 1.30
N ILE A 186 -0.20 8.05 1.74
CA ILE A 186 -1.14 7.72 2.81
C ILE A 186 -2.54 7.73 2.22
N ASP A 187 -3.17 6.57 2.12
CA ASP A 187 -4.61 6.45 1.87
C ASP A 187 -5.39 6.69 3.16
N ILE A 188 -6.42 7.53 3.11
CA ILE A 188 -7.25 7.98 4.22
C ILE A 188 -8.72 7.76 3.80
N PRO A 189 -9.23 6.51 3.89
CA PRO A 189 -10.55 6.18 3.40
C PRO A 189 -11.66 6.80 4.27
N SER A 190 -12.84 6.96 3.66
CA SER A 190 -14.06 7.40 4.37
C SER A 190 -14.37 6.52 5.58
N THR A 191 -14.79 7.14 6.69
CA THR A 191 -14.91 6.47 8.00
C THR A 191 -16.02 7.08 8.85
N ASN A 192 -16.72 6.23 9.61
CA ASN A 192 -17.62 6.66 10.69
C ASN A 192 -17.08 6.29 12.08
N ARG A 193 -15.74 6.22 12.20
CA ARG A 193 -14.96 5.87 13.41
C ARG A 193 -13.80 6.86 13.56
N GLU A 194 -12.80 6.54 14.39
CA GLU A 194 -11.51 7.23 14.39
C GLU A 194 -10.90 7.27 12.96
N ARG A 195 -10.20 8.36 12.64
CA ARG A 195 -9.50 8.53 11.37
C ARG A 195 -8.16 7.81 11.39
N VAL A 196 -7.98 6.94 10.41
CA VAL A 196 -6.75 6.17 10.18
C VAL A 196 -6.25 6.42 8.77
N GLY A 197 -4.96 6.20 8.55
CA GLY A 197 -4.36 6.11 7.22
C GLY A 197 -3.63 4.78 7.01
N TYR A 198 -3.43 4.43 5.74
CA TYR A 198 -2.70 3.24 5.30
C TYR A 198 -1.55 3.70 4.40
N ILE A 199 -0.31 3.30 4.72
CA ILE A 199 0.86 3.70 3.92
C ILE A 199 1.06 2.76 2.74
N TYR A 200 1.33 3.29 1.55
CA TYR A 200 1.80 2.53 0.38
C TYR A 200 3.16 3.07 -0.06
N GLN A 201 4.18 2.21 -0.13
CA GLN A 201 5.56 2.59 -0.44
C GLN A 201 6.37 1.44 -1.05
N SER A 202 7.45 1.82 -1.73
CA SER A 202 8.66 1.02 -1.95
C SER A 202 9.86 1.89 -1.61
N ASP A 203 11.05 1.31 -1.41
CA ASP A 203 12.29 2.04 -1.14
C ASP A 203 13.46 1.35 -1.86
N LEU A 204 14.43 2.14 -2.33
CA LEU A 204 15.67 1.65 -2.94
C LEU A 204 16.71 1.23 -1.87
N GLY A 205 16.61 1.78 -0.65
CA GLY A 205 17.46 1.41 0.49
C GLY A 205 18.72 2.26 0.70
N ASP A 206 18.97 3.23 -0.18
CA ASP A 206 20.11 4.17 -0.11
C ASP A 206 19.96 5.22 1.00
N GLY A 207 18.77 5.38 1.57
CA GLY A 207 18.45 6.39 2.58
C GLY A 207 18.45 5.87 4.03
N ALA A 208 17.60 6.47 4.86
CA ALA A 208 17.46 6.14 6.28
C ALA A 208 16.82 4.76 6.58
N LEU A 209 16.29 4.09 5.55
CA LEU A 209 15.54 2.82 5.59
C LEU A 209 16.25 1.74 4.74
N PRO A 210 15.90 0.45 4.90
CA PRO A 210 16.35 -0.64 4.03
C PRO A 210 15.56 -0.69 2.72
N ALA A 211 16.10 -1.38 1.70
CA ALA A 211 15.42 -1.59 0.42
C ALA A 211 14.10 -2.38 0.60
N LEU A 212 13.05 -1.98 -0.11
CA LEU A 212 11.68 -2.45 0.11
C LEU A 212 10.90 -2.56 -1.20
N LYS A 213 10.52 -3.79 -1.58
CA LYS A 213 9.65 -4.09 -2.72
C LYS A 213 8.21 -3.65 -2.44
N ILE A 214 7.55 -3.05 -3.45
CA ILE A 214 6.16 -2.58 -3.32
C ILE A 214 5.20 -3.75 -3.01
N ALA A 215 5.41 -4.91 -3.63
CA ALA A 215 4.54 -6.07 -3.44
C ALA A 215 4.61 -6.62 -2.00
N ASP A 216 5.80 -6.70 -1.40
CA ASP A 216 5.96 -7.17 -0.02
C ASP A 216 5.39 -6.15 0.98
N TRP A 217 5.64 -4.85 0.77
CA TRP A 217 5.01 -3.82 1.61
C TRP A 217 3.47 -3.91 1.57
N LEU A 218 2.88 -3.91 0.38
CA LEU A 218 1.42 -4.01 0.19
C LEU A 218 0.84 -5.33 0.72
N LYS A 219 1.61 -6.41 0.69
CA LYS A 219 1.23 -7.72 1.23
C LYS A 219 1.15 -7.70 2.75
N PHE A 220 2.20 -7.23 3.43
CA PHE A 220 2.38 -7.37 4.88
C PHE A 220 1.96 -6.13 5.70
N ARG A 221 2.32 -4.91 5.29
CA ARG A 221 2.10 -3.67 6.06
C ARG A 221 1.05 -2.73 5.46
N GLY A 222 0.88 -2.69 4.14
CA GLY A 222 -0.06 -1.79 3.44
C GLY A 222 -1.55 -2.01 3.73
N LYS A 223 -1.90 -2.96 4.60
CA LYS A 223 -3.27 -3.21 5.10
C LYS A 223 -3.41 -2.87 6.60
N GLU A 224 -2.34 -2.39 7.23
CA GLU A 224 -2.33 -2.01 8.64
C GLU A 224 -2.75 -0.54 8.81
N SER A 225 -3.73 -0.30 9.68
CA SER A 225 -4.24 1.04 9.96
C SER A 225 -3.35 1.79 10.95
N ILE A 226 -2.83 2.94 10.54
CA ILE A 226 -2.09 3.88 11.38
C ILE A 226 -3.04 4.99 11.83
N ASN A 227 -3.08 5.34 13.12
CA ASN A 227 -3.97 6.40 13.58
C ASN A 227 -3.47 7.81 13.23
N ALA A 228 -4.40 8.76 13.06
CA ALA A 228 -4.09 10.12 12.64
C ALA A 228 -3.01 10.80 13.51
N ASN A 229 -2.98 10.54 14.82
CA ASN A 229 -2.03 11.17 15.73
C ASN A 229 -0.56 10.75 15.49
N LYS A 230 -0.29 9.51 15.08
CA LYS A 230 1.08 9.10 14.67
C LYS A 230 1.50 9.77 13.36
N LEU A 231 0.58 9.90 12.41
CA LEU A 231 0.83 10.61 11.15
C LEU A 231 1.13 12.09 11.38
N LYS A 232 0.39 12.78 12.26
CA LYS A 232 0.70 14.15 12.69
C LYS A 232 2.11 14.24 13.28
N LYS A 233 2.38 13.47 14.35
CA LYS A 233 3.66 13.49 15.08
C LYS A 233 4.87 13.22 14.16
N PHE A 234 4.69 12.39 13.12
CA PHE A 234 5.73 12.07 12.16
C PHE A 234 5.93 13.13 11.06
N LEU A 235 4.85 13.70 10.51
CA LEU A 235 4.92 14.63 9.37
C LEU A 235 5.09 16.09 9.78
N SER A 236 4.65 16.46 10.99
CA SER A 236 4.81 17.82 11.54
C SER A 236 6.25 18.09 12.00
N HIS A 237 6.50 19.33 12.42
CA HIS A 237 7.76 19.74 13.06
C HIS A 237 8.04 19.01 14.39
N GLU A 238 7.02 18.41 15.03
CA GLU A 238 7.17 17.65 16.28
C GLU A 238 8.22 16.55 16.15
N PHE A 239 8.26 15.87 14.99
CA PHE A 239 9.21 14.78 14.70
C PHE A 239 10.67 15.16 14.98
N ILE A 240 11.09 16.37 14.56
CA ILE A 240 12.47 16.84 14.73
C ILE A 240 12.78 17.20 16.20
N MET A 241 11.75 17.50 16.99
CA MET A 241 11.86 17.81 18.42
C MET A 241 11.89 16.57 19.32
N LEU A 242 11.63 15.38 18.77
CA LEU A 242 11.63 14.12 19.54
C LEU A 242 13.06 13.68 19.92
N PRO A 243 13.25 12.97 21.05
CA PRO A 243 14.47 12.22 21.31
C PRO A 243 14.80 11.24 20.17
N GLU A 244 16.08 11.02 19.90
CA GLU A 244 16.53 10.20 18.76
C GLU A 244 16.00 8.75 18.78
N ASN A 245 15.74 8.20 19.98
CA ASN A 245 15.10 6.90 20.13
C ASN A 245 13.63 6.92 19.65
N GLU A 246 12.85 7.92 20.07
CA GLU A 246 11.47 8.10 19.59
C GLU A 246 11.40 8.38 18.08
N GLN A 247 12.39 9.08 17.51
CA GLN A 247 12.49 9.28 16.06
C GLN A 247 12.65 7.94 15.33
N LYS A 248 13.52 7.05 15.83
CA LYS A 248 13.70 5.70 15.26
C LYS A 248 12.47 4.82 15.46
N GLU A 249 11.87 4.81 16.65
CA GLU A 249 10.66 4.03 16.95
C GLU A 249 9.51 4.42 16.04
N LEU A 250 9.29 5.72 15.82
CA LEU A 250 8.21 6.22 14.96
C LEU A 250 8.48 5.93 13.48
N ILE A 251 9.72 6.03 13.00
CA ILE A 251 10.07 5.62 11.63
C ILE A 251 9.90 4.11 11.45
N ALA A 252 10.40 3.29 12.38
CA ALA A 252 10.31 1.84 12.29
C ALA A 252 8.84 1.38 12.29
N GLU A 253 8.01 1.89 13.20
CA GLU A 253 6.59 1.53 13.25
C GLU A 253 5.86 1.89 11.95
N LEU A 254 6.13 3.07 11.38
CA LEU A 254 5.40 3.58 10.21
C LEU A 254 5.93 3.03 8.88
N LEU A 255 7.24 2.87 8.73
CA LEU A 255 7.92 2.70 7.44
C LEU A 255 8.83 1.46 7.33
N ASP A 256 9.21 0.80 8.44
CA ASP A 256 9.94 -0.48 8.35
C ASP A 256 8.98 -1.67 8.18
N LEU A 257 9.38 -2.66 7.39
CA LEU A 257 8.56 -3.84 7.08
C LEU A 257 8.28 -4.70 8.31
N ASN A 258 9.25 -4.81 9.22
CA ASN A 258 9.22 -5.64 10.43
C ASN A 258 9.04 -4.81 11.72
N LYS A 259 9.02 -3.47 11.62
CA LYS A 259 9.08 -2.51 12.71
C LYS A 259 10.39 -2.55 13.51
N ASP A 260 11.50 -2.91 12.86
CA ASP A 260 12.81 -3.01 13.53
C ASP A 260 13.49 -1.64 13.65
N ILE A 261 13.71 -1.20 14.90
CA ILE A 261 14.36 0.06 15.27
C ILE A 261 15.83 0.09 14.79
N SER A 262 16.48 -1.07 14.67
CA SER A 262 17.88 -1.19 14.23
C SER A 262 18.09 -0.91 12.74
N ASN A 263 17.04 -1.09 11.91
CA ASN A 263 17.09 -0.76 10.49
C ASN A 263 17.15 0.76 10.21
N VAL A 264 16.79 1.61 11.19
CA VAL A 264 16.69 3.07 10.99
C VAL A 264 18.05 3.76 11.13
N LYS A 265 18.62 4.14 9.97
CA LYS A 265 19.88 4.90 9.85
C LYS A 265 19.63 6.40 10.09
N LEU A 266 19.39 6.79 11.35
CA LEU A 266 19.05 8.17 11.72
C LEU A 266 20.07 9.24 11.25
N GLY A 267 21.33 8.85 11.01
CA GLY A 267 22.37 9.74 10.47
C GLY A 267 22.12 10.23 9.04
N GLU A 268 21.32 9.50 8.25
CA GLU A 268 20.96 9.91 6.87
C GLU A 268 19.81 10.92 6.83
N ILE A 269 19.19 11.24 7.98
CA ILE A 269 18.01 12.10 8.07
C ILE A 269 18.42 13.57 8.06
N LYS A 270 17.98 14.28 7.02
CA LYS A 270 18.26 15.70 6.79
C LYS A 270 17.31 16.55 7.63
N LYS A 271 17.65 16.72 8.91
CA LYS A 271 16.83 17.40 9.93
C LYS A 271 16.47 18.87 9.61
N ASP A 272 17.09 19.47 8.60
CA ASP A 272 16.80 20.82 8.09
C ASP A 272 15.73 20.88 6.98
N LYS A 273 15.22 19.74 6.52
CA LYS A 273 14.31 19.67 5.36
C LYS A 273 12.83 19.60 5.75
N ALA A 274 11.99 19.99 4.78
CA ALA A 274 10.54 20.00 4.92
C ALA A 274 9.91 18.66 4.48
N VAL A 275 8.65 18.47 4.86
CA VAL A 275 7.75 17.49 4.24
C VAL A 275 6.80 18.25 3.33
N ASP A 276 6.82 17.92 2.04
CA ASP A 276 5.83 18.38 1.07
C ASP A 276 4.70 17.35 0.97
N VAL A 277 3.45 17.80 0.96
CA VAL A 277 2.26 16.93 0.89
C VAL A 277 1.31 17.42 -0.20
N CYS A 278 0.96 16.57 -1.15
CA CYS A 278 -0.17 16.79 -2.05
C CYS A 278 -1.36 15.94 -1.59
N LEU A 279 -2.30 16.57 -0.86
CA LEU A 279 -3.53 15.94 -0.36
C LEU A 279 -4.68 16.13 -1.37
N ARG A 280 -5.34 15.04 -1.76
CA ARG A 280 -6.42 15.03 -2.76
C ARG A 280 -7.56 14.10 -2.36
N GLU A 281 -8.80 14.51 -2.66
CA GLU A 281 -10.00 13.66 -2.54
C GLU A 281 -10.12 12.70 -3.73
N TYR A 282 -10.67 11.50 -3.51
CA TYR A 282 -10.87 10.52 -4.58
C TYR A 282 -12.17 9.69 -4.43
N ASP A 283 -12.73 9.28 -5.56
CA ASP A 283 -13.84 8.33 -5.61
C ASP A 283 -13.29 6.89 -5.63
N LEU A 284 -13.77 6.06 -4.70
CA LEU A 284 -13.40 4.65 -4.62
C LEU A 284 -13.85 3.87 -5.88
N ASN A 285 -14.92 4.30 -6.54
CA ASN A 285 -15.41 3.69 -7.78
C ASN A 285 -14.46 3.93 -8.95
N ASP A 286 -13.84 5.12 -9.05
CA ASP A 286 -12.81 5.40 -10.05
C ASP A 286 -11.58 4.52 -9.82
N PHE A 287 -11.11 4.42 -8.57
CA PHE A 287 -9.99 3.54 -8.21
C PHE A 287 -10.26 2.06 -8.55
N ILE A 288 -11.46 1.55 -8.24
CA ILE A 288 -11.92 0.21 -8.66
C ILE A 288 -11.93 0.11 -10.19
N SER A 289 -12.55 1.08 -10.87
CA SER A 289 -12.71 1.10 -12.32
C SER A 289 -11.36 1.08 -13.04
N ASN A 290 -10.37 1.82 -12.53
CA ASN A 290 -9.04 1.92 -13.11
C ASN A 290 -8.24 0.62 -12.96
N ILE A 291 -8.30 -0.04 -11.79
CA ILE A 291 -7.70 -1.36 -11.59
C ILE A 291 -8.32 -2.40 -12.55
N GLU A 292 -9.65 -2.44 -12.68
CA GLU A 292 -10.30 -3.39 -13.59
C GLU A 292 -10.00 -3.09 -15.07
N LYS A 293 -9.93 -1.81 -15.49
CA LYS A 293 -9.49 -1.43 -16.83
C LYS A 293 -8.07 -1.91 -17.14
N LEU A 294 -7.11 -1.74 -16.21
CA LEU A 294 -5.75 -2.26 -16.40
C LEU A 294 -5.75 -3.80 -16.50
N LYS A 295 -6.53 -4.49 -15.67
CA LYS A 295 -6.68 -5.95 -15.74
C LYS A 295 -7.26 -6.41 -17.08
N THR A 296 -8.19 -5.67 -17.70
CA THR A 296 -8.73 -6.02 -19.03
C THR A 296 -7.70 -5.89 -20.17
N LYS A 297 -6.59 -5.16 -19.99
CA LYS A 297 -5.49 -5.07 -20.98
C LYS A 297 -4.51 -6.25 -20.91
N LEU A 298 -4.68 -7.19 -19.97
CA LEU A 298 -3.79 -8.34 -19.82
C LEU A 298 -4.24 -9.57 -20.63
N ALA A 299 -5.54 -9.66 -20.90
CA ALA A 299 -6.19 -10.71 -21.69
C ALA A 299 -5.69 -10.74 -23.15
#